data_AF-A0AAV0GBH5-F1
#
_entry.id   AF-A0AAV0GBH5-F1
#
_cell.length_a   1.000
_cell.length_b   1.000
_cell.length_c   1.000
_cell.angle_alpha   90.00
_cell.angle_beta   90.00
_cell.angle_gamma   90.00
#
_symmetry.space_group_name_H-M   'P 1'
#
loop_
_entity.id
_entity.type
_entity.pdbx_description
1 polymer ?
#
loop_
_entity_poly.entity_id
_entity_poly.type
_entity_poly.pdbx_seq_one_letter_code
_entity_poly.pdbx_strand_id
1 'polypeptide(L)'
;MEEYIKENYGEVKPNNSSVEALERWRKLCWLVRNRKRRFRFTANLSKRFDARAIRRSNKEKLRLAILVSKAALTFAQGASYSLPQDVKAAGFQICPDELGSIPNGLDLSKLKFHGGVNGIADKLSTSMEDWICTSDEDFLGKRKEIYGINKFTESPAKGFWIYVWEVLQDTTLMILGICAFVSLVVGILTEGWPKGAHDGLGIVASILLVVFVTAISDYKQSTQFKDLDKEKKKISVQ
;
A
#
# COMPACT_ATOMS: atom_id res chain seq x y z
N MET A 1 2.72 46.97 -38.90
CA MET A 1 2.87 46.55 -37.48
C MET A 1 2.40 45.11 -37.29
N GLU A 2 1.26 44.72 -37.85
CA GLU A 2 0.71 43.36 -37.69
C GLU A 2 1.56 42.26 -38.35
N GLU A 3 2.19 42.53 -39.50
CA GLU A 3 3.11 41.59 -40.16
C GLU A 3 4.34 41.28 -39.29
N TYR A 4 4.96 42.30 -38.69
CA TYR A 4 6.10 42.14 -37.77
C TYR A 4 5.75 41.32 -36.52
N ILE A 5 4.50 41.41 -36.04
CA ILE A 5 4.03 40.62 -34.89
C ILE A 5 3.80 39.17 -35.30
N LYS A 6 3.22 38.93 -36.48
CA LYS A 6 2.93 37.59 -36.98
C LYS A 6 4.20 36.81 -37.32
N GLU A 7 5.19 37.46 -37.90
CA GLU A 7 6.45 36.85 -38.32
C GLU A 7 7.35 36.50 -37.10
N ASN A 8 7.46 37.41 -36.13
CA ASN A 8 8.37 37.20 -34.99
C ASN A 8 7.73 36.47 -33.79
N TYR A 9 6.40 36.41 -33.70
CA TYR A 9 5.69 35.94 -32.49
C TYR A 9 4.47 35.04 -32.77
N GLY A 10 4.25 34.63 -34.02
CA GLY A 10 3.17 33.69 -34.40
C GLY A 10 3.29 32.29 -33.77
N GLU A 11 4.42 31.96 -33.18
CA GLU A 11 4.71 30.65 -32.56
C GLU A 11 4.10 30.49 -31.15
N VAL A 12 3.57 31.56 -30.54
CA VAL A 12 3.00 31.51 -29.18
C VAL A 12 1.64 30.83 -29.20
N LYS A 13 1.66 29.50 -29.05
CA LYS A 13 0.44 28.69 -28.95
C LYS A 13 -0.32 28.97 -27.63
N PRO A 14 -1.66 28.83 -27.64
CA PRO A 14 -2.49 29.02 -26.44
C PRO A 14 -2.15 28.04 -25.30
N ASN A 15 -1.67 26.84 -25.62
CA ASN A 15 -1.20 25.83 -24.66
C ASN A 15 0.19 25.29 -25.04
N ASN A 16 1.02 24.96 -24.05
CA ASN A 16 2.33 24.31 -24.19
C ASN A 16 3.34 25.03 -25.13
N SER A 17 3.38 26.36 -25.10
CA SER A 17 4.41 27.13 -25.82
C SER A 17 5.80 26.93 -25.21
N SER A 18 6.83 26.99 -26.07
CA SER A 18 8.21 26.91 -25.64
C SER A 18 8.57 28.08 -24.72
N VAL A 19 9.53 27.86 -23.83
CA VAL A 19 9.93 28.86 -22.84
C VAL A 19 10.49 30.11 -23.52
N GLU A 20 11.23 29.93 -24.62
CA GLU A 20 11.79 31.00 -25.44
C GLU A 20 10.70 31.84 -26.12
N ALA A 21 9.64 31.21 -26.63
CA ALA A 21 8.50 31.91 -27.22
C ALA A 21 7.76 32.78 -26.17
N LEU A 22 7.60 32.27 -24.94
CA LEU A 22 7.00 33.00 -23.83
C LEU A 22 7.84 34.20 -23.37
N GLU A 23 9.17 34.07 -23.37
CA GLU A 23 10.10 35.17 -23.04
C GLU A 23 10.10 36.27 -24.11
N ARG A 24 10.16 35.89 -25.39
CA ARG A 24 10.03 36.81 -26.53
C ARG A 24 8.72 37.59 -26.44
N TRP A 25 7.62 36.90 -26.20
CA TRP A 25 6.31 37.54 -26.06
C TRP A 25 6.23 38.51 -24.86
N ARG A 26 6.85 38.14 -23.72
CA ARG A 26 6.93 39.03 -22.54
C ARG A 26 7.72 40.31 -22.82
N LYS A 27 8.76 40.25 -23.67
CA LYS A 27 9.51 41.43 -24.14
C LYS A 27 8.70 42.37 -25.02
N LEU A 28 7.58 41.93 -25.60
CA LEU A 28 6.66 42.80 -26.36
C LEU A 28 5.47 43.33 -25.55
N CYS A 29 5.21 42.77 -24.36
CA CYS A 29 4.05 43.13 -23.55
C CYS A 29 4.05 44.59 -23.06
N TRP A 30 5.13 45.36 -23.28
CA TRP A 30 5.16 46.81 -23.05
C TRP A 30 4.42 47.61 -24.13
N LEU A 31 4.29 47.08 -25.35
CA LEU A 31 3.58 47.72 -26.47
C LEU A 31 2.05 47.59 -26.32
N VAL A 32 1.58 46.65 -25.51
CA VAL A 32 0.16 46.37 -25.29
C VAL A 32 -0.44 47.40 -24.32
N ARG A 33 -1.39 48.20 -24.80
CA ARG A 33 -2.21 49.10 -23.98
C ARG A 33 -2.95 48.25 -22.92
N ASN A 34 -2.76 48.59 -21.63
CA ASN A 34 -3.38 47.92 -20.48
C ASN A 34 -2.75 46.59 -19.97
N ARG A 35 -1.42 46.55 -19.85
CA ARG A 35 -0.59 45.43 -19.35
C ARG A 35 -1.08 44.77 -18.04
N LYS A 36 -1.47 45.58 -17.04
CA LYS A 36 -1.83 45.08 -15.69
C LYS A 36 -3.04 44.15 -15.68
N ARG A 37 -4.02 44.34 -16.56
CA ARG A 37 -5.23 43.49 -16.61
C ARG A 37 -5.00 42.17 -17.35
N ARG A 38 -4.31 42.18 -18.50
CA ARG A 38 -4.09 40.97 -19.31
C ARG A 38 -3.11 39.97 -18.69
N PHE A 39 -2.15 40.42 -17.89
CA PHE A 39 -1.06 39.57 -17.39
C PHE A 39 -1.12 39.21 -15.91
N ARG A 40 -2.25 39.50 -15.25
CA ARG A 40 -2.45 39.25 -13.81
C ARG A 40 -2.16 37.78 -13.41
N PHE A 41 -2.42 36.83 -14.31
CA PHE A 41 -2.27 35.39 -14.07
C PHE A 41 -1.29 34.71 -15.04
N THR A 42 -0.19 35.38 -15.42
CA THR A 42 0.87 34.68 -16.19
C THR A 42 1.81 33.94 -15.25
N ALA A 43 2.16 32.70 -15.61
CA ALA A 43 3.13 31.93 -14.86
C ALA A 43 4.50 32.65 -14.85
N ASN A 44 5.11 32.76 -13.68
CA ASN A 44 6.46 33.31 -13.55
C ASN A 44 7.49 32.32 -14.09
N LEU A 45 8.12 32.67 -15.22
CA LEU A 45 9.11 31.83 -15.91
C LEU A 45 10.33 31.56 -15.04
N SER A 46 10.89 32.57 -14.37
CA SER A 46 12.01 32.42 -13.43
C SER A 46 11.72 31.42 -12.32
N LYS A 47 10.58 31.56 -11.63
CA LYS A 47 10.14 30.61 -10.60
C LYS A 47 10.00 29.18 -11.13
N ARG A 48 9.64 28.98 -12.41
CA ARG A 48 9.60 27.65 -13.04
C ARG A 48 11.00 27.08 -13.28
N PHE A 49 11.96 27.91 -13.66
CA PHE A 49 13.36 27.48 -13.78
C PHE A 49 13.92 27.09 -12.41
N ASP A 50 13.72 27.91 -11.38
CA ASP A 50 14.15 27.62 -10.01
C ASP A 50 13.53 26.31 -9.50
N ALA A 51 12.22 26.14 -9.68
CA ALA A 51 11.53 24.90 -9.30
C ALA A 51 12.04 23.67 -10.07
N ARG A 52 12.42 23.81 -11.35
CA ARG A 52 13.03 22.72 -12.14
C ARG A 52 14.43 22.39 -11.65
N ALA A 53 15.24 23.40 -11.32
CA ALA A 53 16.59 23.20 -10.79
C ALA A 53 16.53 22.46 -9.45
N ILE A 54 15.67 22.89 -8.53
CA ILE A 54 15.43 22.22 -7.24
C ILE A 54 14.94 20.78 -7.44
N ARG A 55 14.04 20.54 -8.40
CA ARG A 55 13.58 19.18 -8.71
C ARG A 55 14.71 18.28 -9.22
N ARG A 56 15.65 18.80 -10.01
CA ARG A 56 16.80 18.01 -10.50
C ARG A 56 17.74 17.66 -9.35
N SER A 57 18.12 18.64 -8.53
CA SER A 57 18.98 18.39 -7.36
C SER A 57 18.33 17.42 -6.38
N ASN A 58 17.02 17.52 -6.16
CA ASN A 58 16.30 16.60 -5.28
C ASN A 58 16.23 15.18 -5.88
N LYS A 59 16.07 15.03 -7.20
CA LYS A 59 16.11 13.73 -7.88
C LYS A 59 17.49 13.07 -7.74
N GLU A 60 18.57 13.82 -7.89
CA GLU A 60 19.93 13.31 -7.72
C GLU A 60 20.21 12.89 -6.28
N LYS A 61 19.84 13.73 -5.31
CA LYS A 61 19.94 13.41 -3.88
C LYS A 61 19.13 12.16 -3.53
N LEU A 62 17.92 12.02 -4.07
CA LEU A 62 17.07 10.85 -3.86
C LEU A 62 17.67 9.59 -4.49
N ARG A 63 18.23 9.68 -5.70
CA ARG A 63 18.93 8.56 -6.34
C ARG A 63 20.13 8.10 -5.51
N LEU A 64 20.94 9.04 -5.03
CA LEU A 64 22.09 8.74 -4.17
C LEU A 64 21.63 8.14 -2.84
N ALA A 65 20.58 8.68 -2.21
CA ALA A 65 20.04 8.14 -0.98
C ALA A 65 19.53 6.71 -1.15
N ILE A 66 18.85 6.40 -2.26
CA ILE A 66 18.39 5.04 -2.59
C ILE A 66 19.57 4.10 -2.84
N LEU A 67 20.60 4.57 -3.56
CA LEU A 67 21.77 3.74 -3.87
C LEU A 67 22.58 3.45 -2.62
N VAL A 68 22.78 4.45 -1.76
CA VAL A 68 23.45 4.32 -0.47
C VAL A 68 22.63 3.46 0.48
N SER A 69 21.31 3.62 0.57
CA SER A 69 20.47 2.78 1.42
C SER A 69 20.46 1.32 0.95
N LYS A 70 20.45 1.09 -0.37
CA LYS A 70 20.59 -0.25 -0.94
C LYS A 70 21.96 -0.86 -0.63
N ALA A 71 23.05 -0.09 -0.76
CA ALA A 71 24.38 -0.54 -0.38
C ALA A 71 24.50 -0.83 1.12
N ALA A 72 23.90 0.02 1.97
CA ALA A 72 23.88 -0.17 3.42
C ALA A 72 23.05 -1.41 3.82
N LEU A 73 21.89 -1.63 3.20
CA LEU A 73 21.06 -2.82 3.43
C LEU A 73 21.78 -4.09 2.98
N THR A 74 22.41 -4.07 1.80
CA THR A 74 23.18 -5.22 1.32
C THR A 74 24.41 -5.49 2.18
N PHE A 75 25.05 -4.46 2.74
CA PHE A 75 26.13 -4.63 3.72
C PHE A 75 25.62 -5.14 5.07
N ALA A 76 24.47 -4.64 5.56
CA ALA A 76 23.85 -5.11 6.80
C ALA A 76 23.35 -6.55 6.68
N GLN A 77 22.84 -6.95 5.51
CA GLN A 77 22.47 -8.34 5.23
C GLN A 77 23.69 -9.22 4.95
N GLY A 78 24.77 -8.65 4.38
CA GLY A 78 26.06 -9.31 4.22
C GLY A 78 26.82 -9.50 5.53
N ALA A 79 26.44 -8.77 6.59
CA ALA A 79 26.91 -9.00 7.95
C ALA A 79 26.24 -10.26 8.51
N SER A 80 26.90 -11.39 8.26
CA SER A 80 26.74 -12.68 8.93
C SER A 80 25.31 -13.19 9.08
N TYR A 81 24.92 -14.08 8.16
CA TYR A 81 23.86 -15.04 8.40
C TYR A 81 24.19 -15.87 9.67
N SER A 82 23.57 -15.53 10.79
CA SER A 82 23.66 -16.31 12.02
C SER A 82 22.63 -17.43 11.96
N LEU A 83 23.11 -18.67 11.76
CA LEU A 83 22.27 -19.86 11.89
C LEU A 83 21.72 -19.96 13.32
N PRO A 84 20.39 -19.96 13.49
CA PRO A 84 19.72 -20.35 14.72
C PRO A 84 20.16 -21.76 15.15
N GLN A 85 20.38 -21.94 16.45
CA GLN A 85 20.96 -23.16 17.01
C GLN A 85 20.04 -24.39 16.85
N ASP A 86 18.73 -24.17 16.84
CA ASP A 86 17.65 -25.11 16.57
C ASP A 86 17.72 -25.70 15.16
N VAL A 87 17.94 -24.86 14.14
CA VAL A 87 18.09 -25.30 12.73
C VAL A 87 19.31 -26.20 12.57
N LYS A 88 20.43 -25.82 13.21
CA LYS A 88 21.67 -26.58 13.20
C LYS A 88 21.56 -27.91 13.95
N ALA A 89 20.84 -27.92 15.08
CA ALA A 89 20.57 -29.13 15.86
C ALA A 89 19.68 -30.13 15.10
N ALA A 90 18.78 -29.63 14.24
CA ALA A 90 17.96 -30.44 13.36
C ALA A 90 18.72 -30.98 12.13
N GLY A 91 19.98 -30.58 11.92
CA GLY A 91 20.82 -31.01 10.79
C GLY A 91 20.67 -30.16 9.53
N PHE A 92 19.90 -29.07 9.59
CA PHE A 92 19.72 -28.16 8.46
C PHE A 92 20.75 -27.03 8.48
N GLN A 93 21.11 -26.55 7.29
CA GLN A 93 22.13 -25.50 7.11
C GLN A 93 21.55 -24.20 6.53
N ILE A 94 20.22 -24.13 6.40
CA ILE A 94 19.49 -22.94 5.94
C ILE A 94 18.24 -22.72 6.81
N CYS A 95 17.84 -21.47 7.01
CA CYS A 95 16.68 -21.07 7.79
C CYS A 95 15.45 -20.94 6.91
N PRO A 96 14.25 -21.11 7.47
CA PRO A 96 13.01 -20.82 6.75
C PRO A 96 12.94 -19.38 6.22
N ASP A 97 13.32 -18.39 7.04
CA ASP A 97 13.25 -16.96 6.64
C ASP A 97 14.22 -16.63 5.51
N GLU A 98 15.46 -17.15 5.59
CA GLU A 98 16.47 -16.93 4.55
C GLU A 98 16.10 -17.67 3.27
N LEU A 99 15.63 -18.92 3.36
CA LEU A 99 15.15 -19.69 2.22
C LEU A 99 13.96 -19.00 1.55
N GLY A 100 13.02 -18.45 2.31
CA GLY A 100 11.87 -17.70 1.80
C GLY A 100 12.24 -16.37 1.13
N SER A 101 13.36 -15.76 1.52
CA SER A 101 13.84 -14.52 0.90
C SER A 101 14.34 -14.72 -0.54
N ILE A 102 14.84 -15.91 -0.88
CA ILE A 102 15.41 -16.23 -2.19
C ILE A 102 14.36 -16.16 -3.32
N PRO A 103 13.22 -16.91 -3.27
CA PRO A 103 12.21 -16.86 -4.31
C PRO A 103 11.41 -15.56 -4.29
N ASN A 104 11.14 -14.98 -3.12
CA ASN A 104 10.34 -13.75 -3.01
C ASN A 104 11.07 -12.50 -3.53
N GLY A 105 12.40 -12.43 -3.36
CA GLY A 105 13.23 -11.32 -3.83
C GLY A 105 13.78 -11.48 -5.25
N LEU A 106 13.63 -12.67 -5.86
CA LEU A 106 14.33 -13.06 -7.10
C LEU A 106 15.86 -12.83 -7.02
N ASP A 107 16.42 -12.99 -5.81
CA ASP A 107 17.80 -12.62 -5.49
C ASP A 107 18.78 -13.71 -5.96
N LEU A 108 19.16 -13.64 -7.24
CA LEU A 108 20.11 -14.58 -7.86
C LEU A 108 21.48 -14.59 -7.16
N SER A 109 21.89 -13.50 -6.53
CA SER A 109 23.14 -13.41 -5.77
C SER A 109 23.11 -14.28 -4.51
N LYS A 110 21.98 -14.31 -3.78
CA LYS A 110 21.80 -15.18 -2.62
C LYS A 110 21.75 -16.65 -3.05
N LEU A 111 21.04 -16.97 -4.14
CA LEU A 111 21.02 -18.32 -4.70
C LEU A 111 22.45 -18.82 -5.03
N LYS A 112 23.27 -17.98 -5.67
CA LYS A 112 24.68 -18.30 -5.97
C LYS A 112 25.52 -18.45 -4.70
N PHE A 113 25.33 -17.60 -3.69
CA PHE A 113 26.00 -17.71 -2.40
C PHE A 113 25.71 -19.05 -1.71
N HIS A 114 24.49 -19.58 -1.87
CA HIS A 114 24.12 -20.88 -1.32
C HIS A 114 24.56 -22.09 -2.16
N GLY A 115 25.32 -21.89 -3.25
CA GLY A 115 25.79 -22.99 -4.12
C GLY A 115 24.79 -23.38 -5.21
N GLY A 116 23.84 -22.50 -5.54
CA GLY A 116 22.81 -22.75 -6.53
C GLY A 116 21.74 -23.73 -6.04
N VAL A 117 21.05 -24.38 -6.98
CA VAL A 117 19.97 -25.32 -6.67
C VAL A 117 20.49 -26.55 -5.90
N ASN A 118 21.63 -27.10 -6.33
CA ASN A 118 22.24 -28.27 -5.69
C ASN A 118 22.69 -27.95 -4.26
N GLY A 119 23.34 -26.81 -4.05
CA GLY A 119 23.75 -26.39 -2.71
C GLY A 119 22.56 -26.12 -1.77
N ILE A 120 21.40 -25.69 -2.29
CA ILE A 120 20.18 -25.59 -1.47
C ILE A 120 19.63 -26.97 -1.12
N ALA A 121 19.63 -27.92 -2.06
CA ALA A 121 19.18 -29.29 -1.83
C ALA A 121 20.02 -29.96 -0.73
N ASP A 122 21.35 -29.81 -0.79
CA ASP A 122 22.27 -30.32 0.24
C ASP A 122 22.01 -29.69 1.61
N LYS A 123 21.79 -28.36 1.66
CA LYS A 123 21.51 -27.61 2.91
C LYS A 123 20.16 -27.94 3.53
N LEU A 124 19.20 -28.37 2.72
CA LEU A 124 17.88 -28.87 3.14
C LEU A 124 17.89 -30.36 3.47
N SER A 125 19.04 -31.04 3.31
CA SER A 125 19.17 -32.49 3.47
C SER A 125 18.15 -33.23 2.61
N THR A 126 18.09 -32.86 1.33
CA THR A 126 17.23 -33.47 0.31
C THR A 126 18.07 -33.88 -0.89
N SER A 127 17.87 -35.10 -1.38
CA SER A 127 18.47 -35.57 -2.64
C SER A 127 17.61 -35.10 -3.82
N MET A 128 18.25 -34.74 -4.93
CA MET A 128 17.55 -34.36 -6.17
C MET A 128 16.99 -35.59 -6.91
N GLU A 129 17.57 -36.77 -6.65
CA GLU A 129 17.23 -38.03 -7.31
C GLU A 129 16.28 -38.87 -6.45
N ASP A 130 16.56 -38.96 -5.14
CA ASP A 130 15.83 -39.84 -4.20
C ASP A 130 14.74 -39.12 -3.38
N TRP A 131 14.47 -37.85 -3.68
CA TRP A 131 13.47 -37.04 -2.98
C TRP A 131 13.67 -37.06 -1.45
N ILE A 132 12.61 -36.83 -0.67
CA ILE A 132 12.63 -36.90 0.79
C ILE A 132 12.22 -38.32 1.19
N CYS A 133 13.05 -39.01 1.96
CA CYS A 133 12.68 -40.30 2.55
C CYS A 133 11.48 -40.10 3.50
N THR A 134 10.35 -40.73 3.17
CA THR A 134 9.12 -40.68 3.97
C THR A 134 9.08 -41.74 5.08
N SER A 135 10.06 -42.65 5.11
CA SER A 135 10.21 -43.69 6.13
C SER A 135 10.54 -43.15 7.53
N ASP A 136 11.19 -41.98 7.58
CA ASP A 136 11.78 -41.45 8.81
C ASP A 136 10.85 -40.37 9.40
N GLU A 137 9.87 -40.81 10.19
CA GLU A 137 8.88 -39.91 10.79
C GLU A 137 9.52 -38.84 11.68
N ASP A 138 10.60 -39.17 12.39
CA ASP A 138 11.35 -38.24 13.24
C ASP A 138 12.00 -37.11 12.43
N PHE A 139 12.50 -37.41 11.23
CA PHE A 139 13.10 -36.42 10.34
C PHE A 139 12.03 -35.50 9.74
N LEU A 140 10.88 -36.06 9.36
CA LEU A 140 9.73 -35.28 8.90
C LEU A 140 9.16 -34.39 10.01
N GLY A 141 9.14 -34.86 11.25
CA GLY A 141 8.73 -34.08 12.43
C GLY A 141 9.62 -32.85 12.62
N LYS A 142 10.93 -33.04 12.64
CA LYS A 142 11.92 -31.94 12.74
C LYS A 142 11.80 -30.94 11.59
N ARG A 143 11.58 -31.42 10.37
CA ARG A 143 11.37 -30.52 9.21
C ARG A 143 10.10 -29.68 9.37
N LYS A 144 8.99 -30.25 9.85
CA LYS A 144 7.74 -29.52 10.13
C LYS A 144 7.89 -28.52 11.28
N GLU A 145 8.69 -28.85 12.29
CA GLU A 145 8.97 -27.95 13.42
C GLU A 145 9.76 -26.71 12.95
N ILE A 146 10.79 -26.91 12.13
CA ILE A 146 11.67 -25.83 11.65
C ILE A 146 11.04 -25.01 10.52
N TYR A 147 10.48 -25.66 9.50
CA TYR A 147 9.96 -24.98 8.30
C TYR A 147 8.46 -24.73 8.33
N GLY A 148 7.77 -25.23 9.36
CA GLY A 148 6.33 -25.18 9.44
C GLY A 148 5.63 -26.19 8.54
N ILE A 149 4.31 -26.15 8.57
CA ILE A 149 3.43 -26.99 7.77
C ILE A 149 3.14 -26.25 6.46
N ASN A 150 3.16 -26.96 5.33
CA ASN A 150 2.74 -26.42 4.04
C ASN A 150 1.21 -26.27 3.98
N LYS A 151 0.69 -25.35 4.79
CA LYS A 151 -0.70 -24.94 4.83
C LYS A 151 -0.73 -23.43 4.72
N PHE A 152 -1.44 -22.93 3.72
CA PHE A 152 -1.71 -21.50 3.62
C PHE A 152 -2.29 -20.99 4.93
N THR A 153 -1.70 -19.93 5.48
CA THR A 153 -2.22 -19.25 6.66
C THR A 153 -3.64 -18.77 6.34
N GLU A 154 -4.63 -19.43 6.94
CA GLU A 154 -6.02 -18.98 6.81
C GLU A 154 -6.18 -17.76 7.70
N SER A 155 -6.62 -16.65 7.12
CA SER A 155 -6.99 -15.47 7.90
C SER A 155 -8.03 -15.87 8.95
N PRO A 156 -7.81 -15.52 10.24
CA PRO A 156 -8.71 -15.92 11.30
C PRO A 156 -10.11 -15.40 11.01
N ALA A 157 -11.13 -16.16 11.43
CA ALA A 157 -12.50 -15.75 11.23
C ALA A 157 -12.80 -14.49 12.04
N LYS A 158 -13.03 -13.37 11.37
CA LYS A 158 -13.60 -12.18 12.00
C LYS A 158 -14.97 -12.54 12.58
N GLY A 159 -15.17 -12.20 13.85
CA GLY A 159 -16.47 -12.35 14.51
C GLY A 159 -17.48 -11.31 14.01
N PHE A 160 -18.77 -11.57 14.20
CA PHE A 160 -19.86 -10.67 13.80
C PHE A 160 -19.68 -9.24 14.34
N TRP A 161 -19.26 -9.09 15.59
CA TRP A 161 -19.04 -7.79 16.24
C TRP A 161 -17.96 -6.93 15.56
N ILE A 162 -16.98 -7.55 14.91
CA ILE A 162 -15.96 -6.81 14.16
C ILE A 162 -16.60 -6.14 12.94
N TYR A 163 -17.52 -6.81 12.25
CA TYR A 163 -18.25 -6.21 11.13
C TYR A 163 -19.16 -5.06 11.59
N VAL A 164 -19.84 -5.21 12.72
CA VAL A 164 -20.63 -4.12 13.32
C VAL A 164 -19.74 -2.90 13.63
N TRP A 165 -18.56 -3.14 14.20
CA TRP A 165 -17.60 -2.09 14.52
C TRP A 165 -17.03 -1.42 13.25
N GLU A 166 -16.68 -2.21 12.23
CA GLU A 166 -16.21 -1.71 10.93
C GLU A 166 -17.25 -0.80 10.26
N VAL A 167 -18.53 -1.20 10.27
CA VAL A 167 -19.63 -0.40 9.71
C VAL A 167 -19.85 0.89 10.52
N LEU A 168 -19.81 0.82 11.85
CA LEU A 168 -20.04 1.98 12.71
C LEU A 168 -18.96 3.07 12.57
N GLN A 169 -17.76 2.72 12.08
CA GLN A 169 -16.68 3.66 11.79
C GLN A 169 -16.83 4.40 10.44
N ASP A 170 -17.88 4.12 9.67
CA ASP A 170 -18.14 4.91 8.46
C ASP A 170 -18.38 6.38 8.81
N THR A 171 -17.68 7.26 8.10
CA THR A 171 -17.75 8.72 8.26
C THR A 171 -19.17 9.25 8.19
N THR A 172 -20.03 8.64 7.39
CA THR A 172 -21.45 9.03 7.25
C THR A 172 -22.24 8.74 8.52
N LEU A 173 -22.09 7.54 9.08
CA LEU A 173 -22.74 7.11 10.32
C LEU A 173 -22.18 7.83 11.54
N MET A 174 -20.89 8.14 11.55
CA MET A 174 -20.26 8.92 12.61
C MET A 174 -20.85 10.34 12.69
N ILE A 175 -21.05 11.02 11.54
CA ILE A 175 -21.69 12.34 11.50
C ILE A 175 -23.15 12.26 11.97
N LEU A 176 -23.90 11.24 11.53
CA LEU A 176 -25.27 11.01 11.97
C LEU A 176 -25.35 10.72 13.47
N GLY A 177 -24.39 9.99 14.03
CA GLY A 177 -24.28 9.71 15.46
C GLY A 177 -24.02 10.98 16.28
N ILE A 178 -23.15 11.87 15.80
CA ILE A 178 -22.93 13.18 16.45
C ILE A 178 -24.19 14.04 16.40
N CYS A 179 -24.88 14.06 15.25
CA CYS A 179 -26.14 14.78 15.10
C CYS A 179 -27.20 14.25 16.08
N ALA A 180 -27.35 12.92 16.16
CA ALA A 180 -28.27 12.26 17.09
C ALA A 180 -27.94 12.60 18.55
N PHE A 181 -26.65 12.62 18.92
CA PHE A 181 -26.21 13.00 20.25
C PHE A 181 -26.55 14.46 20.59
N VAL A 182 -26.27 15.39 19.68
CA VAL A 182 -26.61 16.82 19.87
C VAL A 182 -28.12 17.01 19.99
N SER A 183 -28.91 16.39 19.11
CA SER A 183 -30.39 16.45 19.16
C SER A 183 -30.94 15.87 20.46
N LEU A 184 -30.36 14.77 20.94
CA LEU A 184 -30.77 14.16 22.21
C LEU A 184 -30.45 15.07 23.40
N VAL A 185 -29.26 15.68 23.44
CA VAL A 185 -28.88 16.63 24.51
C VAL A 185 -29.78 17.86 24.50
N VAL A 186 -29.98 18.48 23.32
CA VAL A 186 -30.85 19.66 23.19
C VAL A 186 -32.29 19.32 23.56
N GLY A 187 -32.82 18.22 23.07
CA GLY A 187 -34.19 17.80 23.36
C GLY A 187 -34.44 17.50 24.83
N ILE A 188 -33.50 16.85 25.53
CA ILE A 188 -33.60 16.65 26.98
C ILE A 188 -33.55 17.99 27.73
N LEU A 189 -32.71 18.93 27.29
CA LEU A 189 -32.60 20.24 27.94
C LEU A 189 -33.83 21.13 27.74
N THR A 190 -34.48 21.09 26.57
CA THR A 190 -35.63 21.95 26.25
C THR A 190 -36.95 21.40 26.76
N GLU A 191 -37.18 20.10 26.61
CA GLU A 191 -38.50 19.47 26.81
C GLU A 191 -38.52 18.47 27.97
N GLY A 192 -37.36 18.19 28.57
CA GLY A 192 -37.21 17.26 29.68
C GLY A 192 -37.32 15.79 29.26
N TRP A 193 -36.90 14.91 30.16
CA TRP A 193 -37.02 13.46 29.97
C TRP A 193 -38.45 13.00 30.30
N PRO A 194 -39.09 12.12 29.50
CA PRO A 194 -38.62 11.45 28.28
C PRO A 194 -39.09 12.09 26.95
N LYS A 195 -39.98 13.08 26.99
CA LYS A 195 -40.63 13.61 25.77
C LYS A 195 -39.65 14.24 24.78
N GLY A 196 -38.64 14.96 25.28
CA GLY A 196 -37.61 15.57 24.43
C GLY A 196 -36.56 14.61 23.88
N ALA A 197 -36.52 13.36 24.35
CA ALA A 197 -35.51 12.38 23.91
C ALA A 197 -35.95 11.59 22.65
N HIS A 198 -37.22 11.66 22.26
CA HIS A 198 -37.77 10.81 21.19
C HIS A 198 -37.14 11.06 19.83
N ASP A 199 -36.82 12.31 19.50
CA ASP A 199 -36.25 12.66 18.19
C ASP A 199 -34.82 12.11 18.04
N GLY A 200 -33.97 12.33 19.05
CA GLY A 200 -32.62 11.74 19.09
C GLY A 200 -32.64 10.21 19.17
N LEU A 201 -33.56 9.63 19.94
CA LEU A 201 -33.68 8.17 20.09
C LEU A 201 -34.13 7.50 18.78
N GLY A 202 -35.01 8.13 18.00
CA GLY A 202 -35.44 7.64 16.69
C GLY A 202 -34.29 7.59 15.69
N ILE A 203 -33.43 8.60 15.69
CA ILE A 203 -32.23 8.62 14.84
C ILE A 203 -31.25 7.51 15.25
N VAL A 204 -31.00 7.33 16.55
CA VAL A 204 -30.14 6.23 17.05
C VAL A 204 -30.71 4.86 16.67
N ALA A 205 -32.02 4.65 16.83
CA ALA A 205 -32.68 3.41 16.44
C ALA A 205 -32.55 3.12 14.94
N SER A 206 -32.62 4.17 14.11
CA SER A 206 -32.46 4.07 12.66
C SER A 206 -31.03 3.67 12.27
N ILE A 207 -30.03 4.31 12.89
CA ILE A 207 -28.61 3.97 12.70
C ILE A 207 -28.35 2.51 13.07
N LEU A 208 -28.85 2.07 14.23
CA LEU A 208 -28.69 0.68 14.68
C LEU A 208 -29.27 -0.31 13.68
N LEU A 209 -30.49 -0.08 13.19
CA LEU A 209 -31.13 -0.95 12.20
C LEU A 209 -30.28 -1.08 10.93
N VAL A 210 -29.83 0.05 10.38
CA VAL A 210 -28.98 0.06 9.18
C VAL A 210 -27.67 -0.69 9.43
N VAL A 211 -26.98 -0.43 10.55
CA VAL A 211 -25.74 -1.12 10.91
C VAL A 211 -25.94 -2.63 11.02
N PHE A 212 -27.04 -3.08 11.65
CA PHE A 212 -27.34 -4.50 11.75
C PHE A 212 -27.59 -5.14 10.38
N VAL A 213 -28.37 -4.50 9.51
CA VAL A 213 -28.65 -5.02 8.15
C VAL A 213 -27.35 -5.12 7.35
N THR A 214 -26.52 -4.09 7.39
CA THR A 214 -25.22 -4.07 6.69
C THR A 214 -24.27 -5.12 7.25
N ALA A 215 -24.09 -5.20 8.57
CA ALA A 215 -23.20 -6.17 9.21
C ALA A 215 -23.64 -7.62 8.97
N ILE A 216 -24.96 -7.90 8.97
CA ILE A 216 -25.49 -9.23 8.64
C ILE A 216 -25.19 -9.57 7.17
N SER A 217 -25.38 -8.62 6.26
CA SER A 217 -25.06 -8.79 4.84
C SER A 217 -23.59 -9.12 4.63
N ASP A 218 -22.69 -8.30 5.19
CA ASP A 218 -21.24 -8.46 5.05
C ASP A 218 -20.75 -9.75 5.71
N TYR A 219 -21.32 -10.10 6.88
CA TYR A 219 -21.01 -11.37 7.55
C TYR A 219 -21.38 -12.58 6.68
N LYS A 220 -22.58 -12.58 6.09
CA LYS A 220 -23.02 -13.65 5.17
C LYS A 220 -22.13 -13.72 3.94
N GLN A 221 -21.80 -12.59 3.33
CA GLN A 221 -20.91 -12.53 2.17
C GLN A 221 -19.51 -13.08 2.51
N SER A 222 -18.95 -12.72 3.66
CA SER A 222 -17.65 -13.22 4.12
C SER A 222 -17.64 -14.74 4.34
N THR A 223 -18.76 -15.30 4.78
CA THR A 223 -18.91 -16.74 4.99
C THR A 223 -18.98 -17.48 3.65
N GLN A 224 -19.70 -16.93 2.68
CA GLN A 224 -19.75 -17.48 1.32
C GLN A 224 -18.37 -17.49 0.65
N PHE A 225 -17.60 -16.40 0.77
CA PHE A 225 -16.22 -16.37 0.24
C PHE A 225 -15.33 -17.44 0.87
N LYS A 226 -15.47 -17.66 2.18
CA LYS A 226 -14.73 -18.72 2.86
C LYS A 226 -15.10 -20.10 2.36
N ASP A 227 -16.37 -20.36 2.09
CA ASP A 227 -16.80 -21.66 1.58
C ASP A 227 -16.30 -21.87 0.15
N LEU A 228 -16.31 -20.82 -0.69
CA LEU A 228 -15.66 -20.85 -2.01
C LEU A 228 -14.15 -21.09 -1.92
N ASP A 229 -13.46 -20.47 -0.96
CA ASP A 229 -12.03 -20.68 -0.77
C ASP A 229 -11.70 -22.11 -0.30
N LYS A 230 -12.56 -22.70 0.56
CA LYS A 230 -12.45 -24.13 0.92
C LYS A 230 -12.66 -25.03 -0.29
N GLU A 231 -13.62 -24.73 -1.16
CA GLU A 231 -13.87 -25.49 -2.39
C GLU A 231 -12.71 -25.35 -3.38
N LYS A 232 -12.18 -24.15 -3.59
CA LYS A 232 -11.01 -23.91 -4.45
C LYS A 232 -9.79 -24.70 -3.99
N LYS A 233 -9.56 -24.81 -2.67
CA LYS A 233 -8.47 -25.64 -2.12
C LYS A 233 -8.62 -27.12 -2.44
N LYS A 234 -9.84 -27.60 -2.72
CA LYS A 234 -10.11 -29.00 -3.09
C LYS A 234 -9.74 -29.30 -4.55
N ILE A 235 -9.65 -28.27 -5.40
CA ILE A 235 -9.22 -28.42 -6.79
C ILE A 235 -7.68 -28.39 -6.80
N SER A 236 -7.06 -29.56 -6.68
CA SER A 236 -5.63 -29.70 -6.98
C SER A 236 -5.45 -29.46 -8.47
N VAL A 237 -4.68 -28.44 -8.84
CA VAL A 237 -4.21 -28.25 -10.21
C VAL A 237 -3.33 -29.46 -10.54
N GLN A 238 -3.75 -30.23 -11.54
CA GLN A 238 -3.02 -31.38 -12.07
C GLN A 238 -1.88 -30.92 -12.97
#